data_AF-A0A0M9E523-F1
#
_entry.id   AF-A0A0M9E523-F1
#
_cell.length_a   1.000
_cell.length_b   1.000
_cell.length_c   1.000
_cell.angle_alpha   90.00
_cell.angle_beta   90.00
_cell.angle_gamma   90.00
#
_symmetry.space_group_name_H-M   'P 1'
#
loop_
_entity.id
_entity.type
_entity.pdbx_description
1 polymer ?
#
loop_
_entity_poly.entity_id
_entity_poly.type
_entity_poly.pdbx_seq_one_letter_code
_entity_poly.pdbx_strand_id
1 'polypeptide(L)'
;MTGLLSQTVYPVSFPIFRAFQQFKKKSLQKIQARLSELTKDKETVDNNLYCVFCRHQISSLNFTIQINGNHHHMFTNPQGIAFEISCFSQAPGCAQTGTPTLEYTWFHGYNWRYALCAKCQMHLGWFYQSDNHNFYGLIMKSLIGGNQS
;
A
#
# COMPACT_ATOMS: atom_id res chain seq x y z
N MET A 1 25.82 59.50 -38.36
CA MET A 1 25.13 58.20 -38.41
C MET A 1 25.82 57.27 -37.44
N THR A 2 25.05 56.65 -36.53
CA THR A 2 25.32 55.36 -35.84
C THR A 2 26.71 55.21 -35.18
N GLY A 3 26.86 55.12 -33.86
CA GLY A 3 26.07 54.39 -32.88
C GLY A 3 27.02 53.55 -32.00
N LEU A 4 26.51 53.08 -30.86
CA LEU A 4 27.12 52.23 -29.80
C LEU A 4 28.03 52.97 -28.81
N LEU A 5 27.60 53.30 -27.58
CA LEU A 5 27.11 52.47 -26.47
C LEU A 5 28.03 51.28 -26.12
N SER A 6 28.71 51.37 -24.97
CA SER A 6 28.61 50.39 -23.88
C SER A 6 29.42 50.91 -22.69
N GLN A 7 28.80 51.72 -21.84
CA GLN A 7 28.24 51.29 -20.55
C GLN A 7 29.32 50.88 -19.55
N THR A 8 29.64 51.85 -18.70
CA THR A 8 30.18 51.66 -17.36
C THR A 8 29.42 50.55 -16.64
N VAL A 9 30.08 49.40 -16.44
CA VAL A 9 29.63 48.40 -15.47
C VAL A 9 29.84 49.03 -14.10
N TYR A 10 28.75 49.37 -13.40
CA TYR A 10 28.43 48.94 -12.03
C TYR A 10 27.00 49.41 -11.74
N PRO A 11 26.17 48.54 -11.14
CA PRO A 11 25.71 48.96 -9.84
C PRO A 11 25.75 47.84 -8.80
N VAL A 12 26.29 48.23 -7.65
CA VAL A 12 26.01 47.78 -6.28
C VAL A 12 25.94 46.27 -6.03
N SER A 13 27.01 45.78 -5.39
CA SER A 13 26.89 44.69 -4.44
C SER A 13 25.65 44.90 -3.57
N PHE A 14 24.74 43.94 -3.57
CA PHE A 14 23.59 43.90 -2.66
C PHE A 14 23.91 42.93 -1.52
N PRO A 15 24.71 43.32 -0.50
CA PRO A 15 25.02 42.44 0.63
C PRO A 15 23.77 42.03 1.42
N ILE A 16 22.68 42.80 1.32
CA ILE A 16 21.43 42.58 2.06
C ILE A 16 20.61 41.40 1.48
N PHE A 17 20.64 41.18 0.16
CA PHE A 17 19.84 40.11 -0.49
C PHE A 17 20.37 38.71 -0.16
N ARG A 18 21.71 38.54 -0.11
CA ARG A 18 22.36 37.29 0.29
C ARG A 18 22.11 36.96 1.75
N ALA A 19 22.15 37.95 2.63
CA ALA A 19 21.84 37.76 4.05
C ALA A 19 20.39 37.26 4.22
N PHE A 20 19.41 37.88 3.57
CA PHE A 20 18.00 37.45 3.66
C PHE A 20 17.75 36.04 3.08
N GLN A 21 18.39 35.67 1.97
CA GLN A 21 18.33 34.29 1.45
C GLN A 21 18.94 33.27 2.43
N GLN A 22 20.04 33.63 3.09
CA GLN A 22 20.72 32.75 4.05
C GLN A 22 19.96 32.61 5.37
N PHE A 23 19.25 33.67 5.81
CA PHE A 23 18.36 33.61 6.97
C PHE A 23 17.14 32.71 6.73
N LYS A 24 16.47 32.81 5.56
CA LYS A 24 15.38 31.89 5.18
C LYS A 24 15.84 30.43 5.11
N LYS A 25 17.06 30.17 4.62
CA LYS A 25 17.62 28.82 4.51
C LYS A 25 17.92 28.19 5.88
N LYS A 26 18.50 28.94 6.81
CA LYS A 26 18.82 28.45 8.17
C LYS A 26 17.57 28.18 9.02
N SER A 27 16.53 29.01 8.91
CA SER A 27 15.27 28.79 9.64
C SER A 27 14.50 27.59 9.09
N LEU A 28 14.42 27.44 7.77
CA LEU A 28 13.80 26.28 7.12
C LEU A 28 14.53 24.98 7.47
N GLN A 29 15.87 24.98 7.45
CA GLN A 29 16.66 23.81 7.85
C GLN A 29 16.40 23.40 9.31
N LYS A 30 16.23 24.37 10.20
CA LYS A 30 15.96 24.11 11.63
C LYS A 30 14.55 23.56 11.86
N ILE A 31 13.57 24.04 11.10
CA ILE A 31 12.20 23.50 11.10
C ILE A 31 12.19 22.08 10.51
N GLN A 32 12.90 21.86 9.42
CA GLN A 32 12.98 20.55 8.76
C GLN A 32 13.67 19.49 9.65
N ALA A 33 14.73 19.87 10.36
CA ALA A 33 15.39 18.99 11.33
C ALA A 33 14.47 18.61 12.50
N ARG A 34 13.73 19.58 13.06
CA ARG A 34 12.73 19.31 14.11
C ARG A 34 11.57 18.45 13.62
N LEU A 35 11.10 18.68 12.38
CA LEU A 35 10.09 17.82 11.76
C LEU A 35 10.61 16.39 11.61
N SER A 36 11.85 16.21 11.15
CA SER A 36 12.45 14.87 11.04
C SER A 36 12.66 14.18 12.38
N GLU A 37 12.97 14.94 13.45
CA GLU A 37 13.06 14.42 14.81
C GLU A 37 11.67 14.05 15.37
N LEU A 38 10.65 14.89 15.14
CA LEU A 38 9.27 14.62 15.54
C LEU A 38 8.67 13.40 14.82
N THR A 39 9.14 13.09 13.61
CA THR A 39 8.72 11.90 12.85
C THR A 39 9.62 10.68 13.08
N LYS A 40 10.69 10.81 13.87
CA LYS A 40 11.69 9.75 14.09
C LYS A 40 11.16 8.58 14.92
N ASP A 41 10.10 8.83 15.70
CA ASP A 41 9.45 7.87 16.58
C ASP A 41 8.22 7.20 15.96
N LYS A 42 7.98 7.37 14.65
CA LYS A 42 6.97 6.57 13.97
C LYS A 42 7.55 5.17 13.79
N GLU A 43 7.35 4.31 14.80
CA GLU A 43 7.51 2.85 14.67
C GLU A 43 7.05 2.45 13.28
N THR A 44 7.92 1.81 12.51
CA THR A 44 7.53 1.21 11.24
C THR A 44 6.55 0.11 11.57
N VAL A 45 5.26 0.44 11.63
CA VAL A 45 4.18 -0.52 11.85
C VAL A 45 4.39 -1.62 10.83
N ASP A 46 4.61 -2.86 11.29
CA ASP A 46 4.74 -3.99 10.38
C ASP A 46 3.38 -4.23 9.74
N ASN A 47 3.22 -3.67 8.55
CA ASN A 47 2.02 -3.81 7.73
C ASN A 47 1.94 -5.18 7.06
N ASN A 48 2.85 -6.12 7.32
CA ASN A 48 2.80 -7.46 6.77
C ASN A 48 1.73 -8.31 7.47
N LEU A 49 1.10 -9.15 6.66
CA LEU A 49 0.11 -10.14 7.08
C LEU A 49 0.69 -11.52 6.86
N TYR A 50 0.60 -12.35 7.88
CA TYR A 50 1.17 -13.69 7.92
C TYR A 50 0.06 -14.73 8.06
N CYS A 51 0.31 -15.94 7.55
CA CYS A 51 -0.57 -17.07 7.76
C CYS A 51 -0.63 -17.42 9.26
N VAL A 52 -1.84 -17.47 9.83
CA VAL A 52 -2.02 -17.81 11.25
C VAL A 52 -1.49 -19.20 11.60
N PHE A 53 -1.50 -20.13 10.64
CA PHE A 53 -1.12 -21.53 10.85
C PHE A 53 0.39 -21.77 10.84
N CYS A 54 1.16 -21.03 10.03
CA CYS A 54 2.58 -21.33 9.81
C CYS A 54 3.52 -20.11 9.75
N ARG A 55 2.97 -18.91 9.98
CA ARG A 55 3.68 -17.62 9.97
C ARG A 55 4.37 -17.26 8.64
N HIS A 56 4.05 -17.94 7.54
CA HIS A 56 4.52 -17.50 6.23
C HIS A 56 3.89 -16.15 5.87
N GLN A 57 4.69 -15.18 5.39
CA GLN A 57 4.17 -13.89 4.93
C GLN A 57 3.25 -14.11 3.73
N ILE A 58 2.03 -13.56 3.78
CA ILE A 58 0.99 -13.75 2.77
C ILE A 58 0.79 -12.50 1.93
N SER A 59 0.61 -11.35 2.59
CA SER A 59 0.30 -10.07 1.95
C SER A 59 0.75 -8.92 2.87
N SER A 60 0.31 -7.70 2.55
CA SER A 60 0.51 -6.50 3.34
C SER A 60 -0.76 -5.64 3.32
N LEU A 61 -1.02 -4.92 4.42
CA LEU A 61 -2.06 -3.90 4.48
C LEU A 61 -1.88 -2.82 3.40
N ASN A 62 -0.65 -2.61 2.91
CA ASN A 62 -0.38 -1.68 1.79
C ASN A 62 -0.98 -2.15 0.47
N PHE A 63 -1.34 -3.44 0.33
CA PHE A 63 -1.99 -4.00 -0.85
C PHE A 63 -3.51 -4.03 -0.76
N THR A 64 -4.10 -3.55 0.33
CA THR A 64 -5.55 -3.47 0.51
C THR A 64 -6.18 -2.63 -0.60
N ILE A 65 -7.24 -3.14 -1.21
CA ILE A 65 -7.99 -2.44 -2.26
C ILE A 65 -9.49 -2.49 -1.97
N GLN A 66 -10.25 -1.56 -2.54
CA GLN A 66 -11.70 -1.60 -2.49
C GLN A 66 -12.25 -2.31 -3.72
N ILE A 67 -13.17 -3.24 -3.49
CA ILE A 67 -13.99 -3.88 -4.51
C ILE A 67 -15.45 -3.56 -4.19
N ASN A 68 -16.19 -3.06 -5.17
CA ASN A 68 -17.58 -2.60 -4.99
C ASN A 68 -17.73 -1.58 -3.84
N GLY A 69 -16.76 -0.66 -3.72
CA GLY A 69 -16.79 0.43 -2.73
C GLY A 69 -16.36 0.04 -1.31
N ASN A 70 -15.93 -1.21 -1.06
CA ASN A 70 -15.43 -1.63 0.24
C ASN A 70 -14.22 -2.57 0.12
N HIS A 71 -13.28 -2.49 1.06
CA HIS A 71 -12.17 -3.44 1.14
C HIS A 71 -12.53 -4.67 1.99
N HIS A 72 -13.50 -4.53 2.89
CA HIS A 72 -13.90 -5.54 3.86
C HIS A 72 -15.34 -5.99 3.61
N HIS A 73 -15.58 -7.30 3.55
CA HIS A 73 -16.86 -7.90 3.21
C HIS A 73 -17.20 -9.05 4.16
N MET A 74 -18.50 -9.21 4.45
CA MET A 74 -19.02 -10.37 5.17
C MET A 74 -19.89 -11.16 4.20
N PHE A 75 -19.52 -12.39 3.91
CA PHE A 75 -20.27 -13.26 3.02
C PHE A 75 -20.58 -14.60 3.68
N THR A 76 -21.68 -15.23 3.24
CA THR A 76 -22.04 -16.59 3.67
C THR A 76 -21.98 -17.51 2.47
N ASN A 77 -21.29 -18.64 2.59
CA ASN A 77 -21.24 -19.63 1.52
C ASN A 77 -22.57 -20.43 1.47
N PRO A 78 -22.82 -21.23 0.41
CA PRO A 78 -24.05 -22.02 0.30
C PRO A 78 -24.30 -23.02 1.46
N GLN A 79 -23.27 -23.36 2.22
CA GLN A 79 -23.35 -24.24 3.39
C GLN A 79 -23.66 -23.47 4.69
N GLY A 80 -23.94 -22.16 4.61
CA GLY A 80 -24.28 -21.34 5.78
C GLY A 80 -23.08 -20.85 6.59
N ILE A 81 -21.86 -21.03 6.12
CA ILE A 81 -20.64 -20.58 6.81
C ILE A 81 -20.33 -19.13 6.45
N ALA A 82 -20.29 -18.25 7.45
CA ALA A 82 -19.91 -16.86 7.29
C ALA A 82 -18.38 -16.66 7.27
N PHE A 83 -17.93 -15.77 6.39
CA PHE A 83 -16.55 -15.37 6.22
C PHE A 83 -16.40 -13.86 6.22
N GLU A 84 -15.49 -13.39 7.07
CA GLU A 84 -14.96 -12.03 7.05
C GLU A 84 -13.78 -11.98 6.08
N ILE A 85 -13.89 -11.15 5.03
CA ILE A 85 -12.98 -11.14 3.89
C ILE A 85 -12.46 -9.73 3.64
N SER A 86 -11.14 -9.59 3.52
CA SER A 86 -10.52 -8.36 3.00
C SER A 86 -9.92 -8.57 1.61
N CYS A 87 -9.99 -7.52 0.79
CA CYS A 87 -9.55 -7.53 -0.60
C CYS A 87 -8.14 -6.96 -0.75
N PHE A 88 -7.27 -7.69 -1.44
CA PHE A 88 -5.87 -7.31 -1.67
C PHE A 88 -5.52 -7.41 -3.15
N SER A 89 -4.81 -6.42 -3.67
CA SER A 89 -4.26 -6.44 -5.03
C SER A 89 -3.17 -7.50 -5.20
N GLN A 90 -2.43 -7.81 -4.14
CA GLN A 90 -1.33 -8.77 -4.15
C GLN A 90 -1.34 -9.64 -2.90
N ALA A 91 -1.04 -10.93 -3.06
CA ALA A 91 -0.80 -11.87 -1.97
C ALA A 91 0.27 -12.90 -2.40
N PRO A 92 1.55 -12.48 -2.48
CA PRO A 92 2.62 -13.32 -3.02
C PRO A 92 2.87 -14.61 -2.23
N GLY A 93 2.45 -14.68 -0.96
CA GLY A 93 2.55 -15.91 -0.16
C GLY A 93 1.40 -16.90 -0.38
N CYS A 94 0.48 -16.61 -1.32
CA CYS A 94 -0.58 -17.53 -1.71
C CYS A 94 -0.19 -18.34 -2.96
N ALA A 95 -0.55 -19.61 -2.96
CA ALA A 95 -0.61 -20.46 -4.15
C ALA A 95 -2.07 -20.57 -4.61
N GLN A 96 -2.32 -20.41 -5.91
CA GLN A 96 -3.65 -20.53 -6.48
C GLN A 96 -3.89 -21.98 -6.91
N THR A 97 -5.02 -22.58 -6.53
CA THR A 97 -5.32 -23.99 -6.84
C THR A 97 -6.73 -24.19 -7.37
N GLY A 98 -6.89 -25.20 -8.24
CA GLY A 98 -8.14 -25.56 -8.89
C GLY A 98 -8.44 -24.78 -10.17
N THR A 99 -9.52 -25.18 -10.83
CA THR A 99 -10.07 -24.52 -12.01
C THR A 99 -10.91 -23.31 -11.58
N PRO A 100 -10.74 -22.13 -12.21
CA PRO A 100 -11.60 -21.00 -11.94
C PRO A 100 -13.06 -21.30 -12.23
N THR A 101 -13.95 -20.78 -11.39
CA THR A 101 -15.40 -20.96 -11.54
C THR A 101 -16.16 -19.69 -11.20
N LEU A 102 -17.33 -19.51 -11.81
CA LEU A 102 -18.30 -18.48 -11.43
C LEU A 102 -19.29 -18.96 -10.36
N GLU A 103 -19.24 -20.25 -10.02
CA GLU A 103 -20.18 -20.87 -9.10
C GLU A 103 -20.16 -20.17 -7.75
N TYR A 104 -21.31 -19.67 -7.31
CA TYR A 104 -21.47 -18.93 -6.04
C TYR A 104 -20.47 -17.80 -5.82
N THR A 105 -19.99 -17.15 -6.90
CA THR A 105 -19.10 -16.00 -6.77
C THR A 105 -19.79 -14.88 -5.98
N TRP A 106 -19.09 -14.32 -4.99
CA TRP A 106 -19.59 -13.16 -4.24
C TRP A 106 -19.31 -11.84 -4.96
N PHE A 107 -18.31 -11.81 -5.84
CA PHE A 107 -17.95 -10.64 -6.63
C PHE A 107 -18.41 -10.86 -8.08
N HIS A 108 -19.54 -10.25 -8.42
CA HIS A 108 -20.12 -10.36 -9.75
C HIS A 108 -19.13 -9.97 -10.85
N GLY A 109 -19.06 -10.79 -11.91
CA GLY A 109 -18.11 -10.61 -13.01
C GLY A 109 -16.72 -11.21 -12.78
N TYR A 110 -16.46 -11.80 -11.61
CA TYR A 110 -15.20 -12.47 -11.31
C TYR A 110 -15.42 -13.97 -11.15
N ASN A 111 -14.62 -14.75 -11.87
CA ASN A 111 -14.45 -16.16 -11.54
C ASN A 111 -13.38 -16.29 -10.45
N TRP A 112 -13.49 -17.32 -9.62
CA TRP A 112 -12.61 -17.52 -8.48
C TRP A 112 -12.00 -18.92 -8.48
N ARG A 113 -10.82 -19.03 -7.87
CA ARG A 113 -10.22 -20.30 -7.47
C ARG A 113 -9.64 -20.16 -6.06
N TYR A 114 -9.30 -21.26 -5.42
CA TYR A 114 -8.78 -21.23 -4.06
C TYR A 114 -7.41 -20.55 -4.00
N ALA A 115 -7.19 -19.76 -2.94
CA ALA A 115 -5.90 -19.23 -2.53
C ALA A 115 -5.47 -19.95 -1.25
N LEU A 116 -4.44 -20.79 -1.36
CA LEU A 116 -3.85 -21.52 -0.24
C LEU A 116 -2.56 -20.84 0.21
N CYS A 117 -2.16 -21.02 1.46
CA CYS A 117 -0.81 -20.67 1.88
C CYS A 117 0.21 -21.46 1.06
N ALA A 118 1.14 -20.79 0.37
CA ALA A 118 2.16 -21.46 -0.43
C ALA A 118 3.07 -22.40 0.41
N LYS A 119 3.21 -22.13 1.71
CA LYS A 119 4.04 -22.92 2.63
C LYS A 119 3.29 -24.12 3.22
N CYS A 120 2.13 -23.91 3.85
CA CYS A 120 1.42 -24.97 4.60
C CYS A 120 0.15 -25.48 3.92
N GLN A 121 -0.21 -24.96 2.75
CA GLN A 121 -1.39 -25.35 1.96
C GLN A 121 -2.74 -25.14 2.65
N MET A 122 -2.78 -24.49 3.82
CA MET A 122 -4.03 -24.11 4.47
C MET A 122 -4.79 -23.10 3.62
N HIS A 123 -6.12 -23.24 3.56
CA HIS A 123 -6.99 -22.32 2.83
C HIS A 123 -7.02 -20.95 3.49
N LEU A 124 -6.63 -19.92 2.73
CA LEU A 124 -6.59 -18.53 3.19
C LEU A 124 -7.65 -17.65 2.53
N GLY A 125 -8.32 -18.14 1.49
CA GLY A 125 -9.38 -17.43 0.79
C GLY A 125 -9.37 -17.76 -0.69
N TRP A 126 -9.64 -16.76 -1.52
CA TRP A 126 -9.88 -16.95 -2.95
C TRP A 126 -9.09 -15.94 -3.78
N PHE A 127 -8.64 -16.40 -4.94
CA PHE A 127 -8.14 -15.54 -6.01
C PHE A 127 -9.28 -15.30 -7.00
N TYR A 128 -9.65 -14.04 -7.17
CA TYR A 128 -10.67 -13.57 -8.10
C TYR A 128 -10.00 -13.00 -9.35
N GLN A 129 -10.48 -13.41 -10.52
CA GLN A 129 -9.95 -12.95 -11.80
C GLN A 129 -11.08 -12.60 -12.77
N SER A 130 -10.82 -11.57 -13.57
CA SER A 130 -11.64 -11.09 -14.69
C SER A 130 -10.71 -10.69 -15.84
N ASP A 131 -11.26 -10.21 -16.97
CA ASP A 131 -10.46 -9.91 -18.16
C ASP A 131 -9.37 -8.84 -17.90
N ASN A 132 -9.66 -7.85 -17.06
CA ASN A 132 -8.79 -6.68 -16.85
C ASN A 132 -8.34 -6.48 -15.41
N HIS A 133 -8.86 -7.26 -14.47
CA HIS A 133 -8.61 -7.03 -13.06
C HIS A 133 -8.65 -8.31 -12.26
N ASN A 134 -7.67 -8.47 -11.38
CA ASN A 134 -7.52 -9.64 -10.51
C ASN A 134 -7.19 -9.17 -9.09
N PHE A 135 -7.65 -9.92 -8.10
CA PHE A 135 -7.38 -9.63 -6.70
C PHE A 135 -7.55 -10.88 -5.82
N TYR A 136 -7.20 -10.76 -4.56
CA TYR A 136 -7.38 -11.79 -3.54
C TYR A 136 -8.44 -11.35 -2.54
N GLY A 137 -9.42 -12.20 -2.28
CA GLY A 137 -10.30 -12.08 -1.11
C GLY A 137 -9.81 -13.04 -0.03
N LEU A 138 -9.12 -12.53 0.99
CA LEU A 138 -8.52 -13.34 2.05
C LEU A 138 -9.35 -13.30 3.32
N ILE A 139 -9.47 -14.46 3.97
CA ILE A 139 -10.23 -14.64 5.20
C ILE A 139 -9.45 -14.07 6.37
N MET A 140 -10.00 -13.05 7.04
CA MET A 140 -9.29 -12.31 8.09
C MET A 140 -8.84 -13.20 9.26
N LYS A 141 -9.68 -14.14 9.70
CA LYS A 141 -9.34 -15.09 10.78
C LYS A 141 -8.17 -16.04 10.45
N SER A 142 -7.76 -16.13 9.18
CA SER A 142 -6.65 -16.96 8.73
C SER A 142 -5.33 -16.20 8.63
N LEU A 143 -5.34 -14.90 8.95
CA LEU A 143 -4.21 -13.99 8.89
C LEU A 143 -3.91 -13.37 10.25
N ILE A 144 -2.66 -13.00 10.47
CA ILE A 144 -2.19 -12.28 11.66
C ILE A 144 -1.20 -11.18 11.26
N GLY A 145 -1.28 -10.02 11.91
CA GLY A 145 -0.37 -8.90 11.65
C GLY A 145 1.02 -9.10 12.28
N GLY A 146 2.03 -8.45 11.74
CA GLY A 146 3.42 -8.57 12.22
C GLY A 146 3.66 -8.16 13.67
N ASN A 147 2.90 -7.20 14.19
CA ASN A 147 2.96 -6.80 15.59
C ASN A 147 2.40 -7.86 16.56
N GLN A 148 1.85 -8.96 16.03
CA GLN A 148 1.34 -10.13 16.76
C GLN A 148 2.02 -11.42 16.25
N SER A 149 3.15 -11.28 15.54
CA SER A 149 3.91 -12.39 14.95
C SER A 149 4.89 -13.09 15.89
#